data_AF-A0AAD4YF37-F1
#
_entry.id   AF-A0AAD4YF37-F1
#
_cell.length_a   1.000
_cell.length_b   1.000
_cell.length_c   1.000
_cell.angle_alpha   90.00
_cell.angle_beta   90.00
_cell.angle_gamma   90.00
#
_symmetry.space_group_name_H-M   'P 1'
#
loop_
_entity.id
_entity.type
_entity.pdbx_description
1 polymer ?
#
loop_
_entity_poly.entity_id
_entity_poly.type
_entity_poly.pdbx_seq_one_letter_code
_entity_poly.pdbx_strand_id
1 'polypeptide(L)'
;GWLICEEPTCRNRTRHLPLQFSRNGPLCQVCMKATLRLEYSDKSLYTQLCFYRYIFDVECALEKLITDHEKDKLKKQFLTPKVLQDYRKLKNTAEQFLSQSGYSEVNLSRLFADCAVWS
;
A
#
# COMPACT_ATOMS: atom_id res chain seq x y z
N GLY A 1 7.83 -4.43 -13.82
CA GLY A 1 7.31 -3.05 -13.81
C GLY A 1 8.31 -2.12 -14.48
N TRP A 2 8.11 -0.80 -14.37
CA TRP A 2 9.12 0.17 -14.81
C TRP A 2 10.23 0.28 -13.77
N LEU A 3 11.45 0.35 -14.25
CA LEU A 3 12.67 0.53 -13.47
C LEU A 3 13.33 1.84 -13.91
N ILE A 4 13.86 2.59 -12.96
CA ILE A 4 14.62 3.82 -13.19
C ILE A 4 15.94 3.77 -12.44
N CYS A 5 17.02 4.20 -13.10
CA CYS A 5 18.33 4.34 -12.47
C CYS A 5 18.28 5.41 -11.38
N GLU A 6 18.79 5.10 -10.18
CA GLU A 6 18.81 6.03 -9.05
C GLU A 6 19.79 7.21 -9.23
N GLU A 7 20.74 7.08 -10.16
CA GLU A 7 21.71 8.13 -10.48
C GLU A 7 21.04 9.28 -11.28
N PRO A 8 20.97 10.51 -10.72
CA PRO A 8 20.25 11.64 -11.34
C PRO A 8 20.75 12.05 -12.71
N THR A 9 22.04 11.82 -13.01
CA THR A 9 22.64 12.11 -14.31
C THR A 9 22.38 11.02 -15.35
N CYS A 10 22.05 9.80 -14.92
CA CYS A 10 21.77 8.68 -15.80
C CYS A 10 20.28 8.57 -16.13
N ARG A 11 19.42 8.45 -15.11
CA ARG A 11 17.95 8.29 -15.23
C ARG A 11 17.47 7.28 -16.28
N ASN A 12 18.30 6.29 -16.62
CA ASN A 12 17.91 5.25 -17.57
C ASN A 12 16.63 4.57 -17.08
N ARG A 13 15.62 4.51 -17.95
CA ARG A 13 14.29 3.99 -17.64
C ARG A 13 13.98 2.80 -18.53
N THR A 14 13.69 1.65 -17.94
CA THR A 14 13.52 0.39 -18.68
C THR A 14 12.45 -0.50 -18.05
N ARG A 15 11.89 -1.41 -18.83
CA ARG A 15 11.04 -2.52 -18.32
C ARG A 15 11.80 -3.84 -18.21
N HIS A 16 13.05 -3.88 -18.69
CA HIS A 16 13.90 -5.06 -18.65
C HIS A 16 14.61 -5.12 -17.30
N LEU A 17 14.42 -6.20 -16.55
CA LEU A 17 15.18 -6.49 -15.32
C LEU A 17 16.50 -7.16 -15.71
N PRO A 18 17.67 -6.52 -15.51
CA PRO A 18 18.94 -7.10 -15.90
C PRO A 18 19.26 -8.33 -15.05
N LEU A 19 20.03 -9.27 -15.61
CA LEU A 19 20.51 -10.46 -14.88
C LEU A 19 21.66 -10.13 -13.92
N GLN A 20 22.35 -9.00 -14.13
CA GLN A 20 23.44 -8.57 -13.28
C GLN A 20 22.91 -7.79 -12.07
N PHE A 21 23.22 -8.29 -10.88
CA PHE A 21 22.84 -7.68 -9.60
C PHE A 21 24.09 -7.29 -8.80
N SER A 22 23.98 -6.18 -8.10
CA SER A 22 24.87 -5.82 -7.00
C SER A 22 24.23 -6.22 -5.66
N ARG A 23 24.93 -6.00 -4.55
CA ARG A 23 24.36 -6.16 -3.19
C ARG A 23 23.06 -5.37 -2.98
N ASN A 24 22.92 -4.22 -3.64
CA ASN A 24 21.83 -3.27 -3.40
C ASN A 24 20.66 -3.41 -4.39
N GLY A 25 20.76 -4.32 -5.36
CA GLY A 25 19.74 -4.55 -6.40
C GLY A 25 20.30 -4.65 -7.82
N PRO A 26 19.42 -4.64 -8.84
CA PRO A 26 19.78 -4.79 -10.25
C PRO A 26 20.69 -3.65 -10.73
N LEU A 27 21.83 -4.00 -11.35
CA LEU A 27 22.82 -3.03 -11.81
C LEU A 27 22.36 -2.37 -13.12
N CYS A 28 22.42 -1.04 -13.18
CA CYS A 28 22.07 -0.30 -14.39
C CYS A 28 23.08 -0.57 -15.52
N GLN A 29 22.60 -1.11 -16.64
CA GLN A 29 23.43 -1.50 -17.78
C GLN A 29 23.94 -0.31 -18.63
N VAL A 30 23.52 0.91 -18.31
CA VAL A 30 23.97 2.13 -19.01
C VAL A 30 25.15 2.78 -18.31
N CYS A 31 25.03 3.06 -17.01
CA CYS A 31 26.11 3.69 -16.25
C CYS A 31 27.06 2.70 -15.57
N MET A 32 26.67 1.42 -15.45
CA MET A 32 27.41 0.33 -14.80
C MET A 32 27.86 0.63 -13.36
N LYS A 33 27.28 1.65 -12.72
CA LYS A 33 27.68 2.15 -11.39
C LYS A 33 26.55 2.13 -10.38
N ALA A 34 25.35 2.55 -10.79
CA ALA A 34 24.19 2.70 -9.91
C ALA A 34 23.16 1.58 -10.11
N THR A 35 22.22 1.45 -9.19
CA THR A 35 21.16 0.44 -9.26
C THR A 35 19.87 0.97 -9.87
N LEU A 36 19.07 0.06 -10.44
CA LEU A 36 17.73 0.33 -10.90
C LEU A 36 16.73 0.14 -9.74
N ARG A 37 15.81 1.09 -9.56
CA ARG A 37 14.70 1.05 -8.61
C ARG A 37 13.38 0.92 -9.35
N LEU A 38 12.39 0.27 -8.75
CA LEU A 38 11.02 0.33 -9.25
C LEU A 38 10.56 1.78 -9.25
N GLU A 39 10.13 2.27 -10.41
CA GLU A 39 9.60 3.62 -10.54
C GLU A 39 8.31 3.79 -9.72
N TYR A 40 7.49 2.73 -9.68
CA TYR A 40 6.35 2.62 -8.78
C TYR A 40 6.53 1.40 -7.90
N SER A 41 6.80 1.62 -6.61
CA SER A 41 7.07 0.54 -5.67
C SER A 41 5.79 -0.16 -5.20
N ASP A 42 5.91 -1.41 -4.76
CA ASP A 42 4.81 -2.15 -4.17
C ASP A 42 4.24 -1.43 -2.93
N LYS A 43 5.11 -0.77 -2.15
CA LYS A 43 4.69 0.09 -1.03
C LYS A 43 3.85 1.28 -1.52
N SER A 44 4.22 1.90 -2.63
CA SER A 44 3.45 3.01 -3.22
C SER A 44 2.04 2.56 -3.63
N LEU A 45 1.93 1.39 -4.26
CA LEU A 45 0.64 0.79 -4.61
C LEU A 45 -0.17 0.46 -3.35
N TYR A 46 0.45 -0.16 -2.35
CA TYR A 46 -0.20 -0.50 -1.09
C TYR A 46 -0.74 0.75 -0.38
N THR A 47 0.07 1.83 -0.30
CA THR A 47 -0.37 3.11 0.28
C THR A 47 -1.52 3.72 -0.50
N GLN A 48 -1.50 3.64 -1.84
CA GLN A 48 -2.59 4.14 -2.68
C GLN A 48 -3.91 3.39 -2.41
N LEU A 49 -3.85 2.06 -2.29
CA LEU A 49 -5.03 1.25 -1.96
C LEU A 49 -5.53 1.51 -0.53
N CYS A 50 -4.61 1.69 0.43
CA CYS A 50 -4.96 2.12 1.79
C CYS A 50 -5.67 3.47 1.80
N PHE A 51 -5.21 4.42 0.97
CA PHE A 51 -5.87 5.70 0.81
C PHE A 51 -7.29 5.54 0.28
N TYR A 52 -7.52 4.74 -0.77
CA TYR A 52 -8.86 4.47 -1.27
C TYR A 52 -9.77 3.79 -0.25
N ARG A 53 -9.26 2.83 0.52
CA ARG A 53 -10.01 2.24 1.65
C ARG A 53 -10.40 3.33 2.65
N TYR A 54 -9.44 4.17 3.04
CA TYR A 54 -9.60 5.19 4.07
C TYR A 54 -10.66 6.24 3.72
N ILE A 55 -10.65 6.79 2.51
CA ILE A 55 -11.60 7.85 2.12
C ILE A 55 -13.06 7.39 2.05
N PHE A 56 -13.29 6.07 1.98
CA PHE A 56 -14.64 5.48 1.99
C PHE A 56 -15.01 4.82 3.32
N ASP A 57 -14.13 4.86 4.33
CA ASP A 57 -14.39 4.27 5.64
C ASP A 57 -15.16 5.22 6.56
N VAL A 58 -16.46 5.35 6.30
CA VAL A 58 -17.36 6.24 7.06
C VAL A 58 -17.43 5.85 8.53
N GLU A 59 -17.41 4.56 8.84
CA GLU A 59 -17.43 4.07 10.22
C GLU A 59 -16.21 4.57 10.98
N CYS A 60 -15.01 4.39 10.41
CA CYS A 60 -13.78 4.95 10.99
C CYS A 60 -13.81 6.48 11.06
N ALA A 61 -14.32 7.16 10.03
CA ALA A 61 -14.42 8.62 10.01
C ALA A 61 -15.33 9.17 11.11
N LEU A 62 -16.44 8.50 11.41
CA LEU A 62 -17.36 8.88 12.47
C LEU A 62 -16.77 8.71 13.87
N GLU A 63 -15.94 7.68 14.10
CA GLU A 63 -15.23 7.50 15.38
C GLU A 63 -14.15 8.58 15.62
N LYS A 64 -13.78 9.35 14.60
CA LYS A 64 -12.86 10.50 14.75
C LYS A 64 -13.56 11.79 15.18
N LEU A 65 -14.89 11.80 15.24
CA LEU A 65 -15.65 12.95 15.75
C LEU A 65 -15.61 12.95 17.28
N ILE A 66 -15.51 14.14 17.87
CA ILE A 66 -15.30 14.30 19.30
C ILE A 66 -16.60 14.09 20.09
N THR A 67 -17.75 14.42 19.49
CA THR A 67 -19.03 14.41 20.21
C THR A 67 -20.07 13.50 19.56
N ASP A 68 -20.80 12.75 20.39
CA ASP A 68 -21.89 11.88 19.94
C ASP A 68 -23.03 12.67 19.28
N HIS A 69 -23.24 13.92 19.71
CA HIS A 69 -24.24 14.80 19.09
C HIS A 69 -23.93 15.10 17.62
N GLU A 70 -22.68 15.41 17.29
CA GLU A 70 -22.26 15.65 15.89
C GLU A 70 -22.36 14.37 15.05
N LYS A 71 -21.95 13.24 15.63
CA LYS A 71 -22.07 11.91 15.02
C LYS A 71 -23.51 11.59 14.66
N ASP A 72 -24.44 11.79 15.60
CA ASP A 72 -25.86 11.53 15.41
C ASP A 72 -26.51 12.49 14.41
N LYS A 73 -26.12 13.77 14.43
CA LYS A 73 -26.60 14.76 13.46
C LYS A 73 -26.22 14.36 12.03
N LEU A 74 -24.96 14.02 11.79
CA LEU A 74 -24.48 13.61 10.47
C LEU A 74 -25.10 12.28 10.03
N LYS A 75 -25.24 11.31 10.95
CA LYS A 75 -25.90 10.04 10.68
C LYS A 75 -27.34 10.23 10.21
N LYS A 76 -28.11 11.05 10.92
CA LYS A 76 -29.52 11.34 10.59
C LYS A 76 -29.67 12.15 9.31
N GLN A 77 -28.75 13.09 9.06
CA GLN A 77 -28.87 14.04 7.95
C GLN A 77 -28.34 13.50 6.61
N PHE A 78 -27.23 12.76 6.62
CA PHE A 78 -26.52 12.39 5.39
C PHE A 78 -26.29 10.88 5.24
N LEU A 79 -26.11 10.14 6.34
CA LEU A 79 -25.71 8.73 6.30
C LEU A 79 -26.91 7.79 6.47
N THR A 80 -27.86 7.90 5.54
CA THR A 80 -28.97 6.94 5.46
C THR A 80 -28.45 5.50 5.32
N PRO A 81 -29.24 4.47 5.66
CA PRO A 81 -28.81 3.07 5.52
C PRO A 81 -28.31 2.72 4.11
N LYS A 82 -28.92 3.30 3.08
CA LYS A 82 -28.49 3.14 1.69
C LYS A 82 -27.12 3.77 1.43
N VAL A 83 -26.91 5.02 1.85
CA VAL A 83 -25.62 5.71 1.71
C VAL A 83 -24.52 4.94 2.43
N LEU A 84 -24.76 4.47 3.66
CA LEU A 84 -23.81 3.63 4.39
C LEU A 84 -23.47 2.34 3.62
N GLN A 85 -24.46 1.69 3.01
CA GLN A 85 -24.22 0.50 2.19
C GLN A 85 -23.37 0.83 0.95
N ASP A 86 -23.59 1.98 0.31
CA ASP A 86 -22.82 2.41 -0.85
C ASP A 86 -21.35 2.68 -0.47
N TYR A 87 -21.10 3.36 0.65
CA TYR A 87 -19.74 3.52 1.19
C TYR A 87 -19.08 2.18 1.52
N ARG A 88 -19.80 1.23 2.13
CA ARG A 88 -19.26 -0.12 2.39
C ARG A 88 -18.88 -0.83 1.09
N LYS A 89 -19.67 -0.73 0.03
CA LYS A 89 -19.31 -1.33 -1.27
C LYS A 89 -18.00 -0.73 -1.82
N LEU A 90 -17.85 0.59 -1.73
CA LEU A 90 -16.63 1.29 -2.19
C LEU A 90 -15.41 0.89 -1.34
N LYS A 91 -15.55 0.87 -0.01
CA LYS A 91 -14.51 0.41 0.92
C LYS A 91 -14.10 -1.05 0.63
N ASN A 92 -15.07 -1.95 0.51
CA ASN A 92 -14.85 -3.38 0.27
C ASN A 92 -14.12 -3.62 -1.07
N THR A 93 -14.33 -2.76 -2.06
CA THR A 93 -13.60 -2.83 -3.33
C THR A 93 -12.10 -2.67 -3.10
N ALA A 94 -11.67 -1.67 -2.33
CA ALA A 94 -10.26 -1.50 -1.98
C ALA A 94 -9.73 -2.64 -1.09
N GLU A 95 -10.55 -3.13 -0.15
CA GLU A 95 -10.18 -4.25 0.72
C GLU A 95 -9.93 -5.55 -0.04
N GLN A 96 -10.72 -5.83 -1.09
CA GLN A 96 -10.52 -7.00 -1.95
C GLN A 96 -9.17 -6.97 -2.68
N PHE A 97 -8.68 -5.79 -3.07
CA PHE A 97 -7.35 -5.66 -3.67
C PHE A 97 -6.25 -5.71 -2.59
N LEU A 98 -6.50 -5.12 -1.42
CA LEU A 98 -5.55 -5.17 -0.32
C LEU A 98 -5.34 -6.59 0.21
N SER A 99 -6.37 -7.44 0.24
CA SER A 99 -6.24 -8.84 0.70
C SER A 99 -5.33 -9.71 -0.19
N GLN A 100 -5.04 -9.25 -1.41
CA GLN A 100 -4.12 -9.89 -2.34
C GLN A 100 -2.70 -9.31 -2.25
N SER A 101 -2.48 -8.26 -1.45
CA SER A 101 -1.19 -7.60 -1.31
C SER A 101 -0.33 -8.30 -0.26
N GLY A 102 0.92 -8.64 -0.61
CA GLY A 102 1.87 -9.19 0.36
C GLY A 102 2.21 -8.26 1.55
N TYR A 103 1.85 -6.97 1.48
CA TYR A 103 1.98 -6.03 2.59
C TYR A 103 0.84 -6.06 3.61
N SER A 104 -0.32 -6.67 3.30
CA SER A 104 -1.43 -6.75 4.25
C SER A 104 -1.31 -7.89 5.25
N GLU A 105 -0.45 -8.88 4.97
CA GLU A 105 -0.25 -10.06 5.79
C GLU A 105 1.16 -10.06 6.38
N VAL A 106 1.25 -10.12 7.71
CA VAL A 106 2.52 -10.35 8.40
C VAL A 106 2.46 -11.73 9.04
N ASN A 107 3.16 -12.69 8.44
CA ASN A 107 3.24 -14.05 8.95
C ASN A 107 4.20 -14.11 10.15
N LEU A 108 3.64 -13.98 11.36
CA LEU A 108 4.42 -13.92 12.60
C LEU A 108 5.16 -15.23 12.89
N SER A 109 4.62 -16.39 12.51
CA SER A 109 5.31 -17.67 12.71
C SER A 109 6.58 -17.77 11.87
N ARG A 110 6.55 -17.31 10.62
CA ARG A 110 7.74 -17.21 9.77
C ARG A 110 8.72 -16.15 10.30
N LEU A 111 8.22 -15.03 10.82
CA LEU A 111 9.07 -13.95 11.33
C LEU A 111 9.87 -14.37 12.57
N PHE A 112 9.26 -15.15 13.46
CA PHE A 112 9.86 -15.60 14.72
C PHE A 112 10.31 -17.07 14.70
N ALA A 113 10.37 -17.69 13.52
CA ALA A 113 10.75 -19.10 13.37
C ALA A 113 12.12 -19.38 14.02
N ASP A 114 13.07 -18.46 13.88
CA ASP A 114 14.41 -18.59 14.45
C ASP A 114 14.49 -18.24 15.94
N CYS A 115 13.47 -17.56 16.50
CA CYS A 115 13.40 -17.26 17.93
C CYS A 115 12.94 -18.47 18.76
N ALA A 116 12.18 -19.38 18.15
CA ALA A 116 11.67 -20.59 18.82
C ALA A 116 12.72 -21.72 18.94
N VAL A 117 13.89 -21.58 18.32
CA VAL A 117 14.96 -22.61 18.31
C VAL A 117 15.91 -22.47 19.50
N TRP A 118 15.83 -21.37 20.26
CA TRP A 118 16.69 -21.07 21.41
C TRP A 118 15.98 -21.16 22.77
N SER A 119 14.84 -21.85 22.84
CA SER A 119 14.08 -22.17 24.07
C SER A 119 13.95 -23.67 24.24
#